data_AF-A0A2K8KAV8-F1
#
_entry.id   AF-A0A2K8KAV8-F1
#
_cell.length_a   1.000
_cell.length_b   1.000
_cell.length_c   1.000
_cell.angle_alpha   90.00
_cell.angle_beta   90.00
_cell.angle_gamma   90.00
#
_symmetry.space_group_name_H-M   'P 1'
#
loop_
_entity.id
_entity.type
_entity.pdbx_description
1 polymer ?
#
loop_
_entity_poly.entity_id
_entity_poly.type
_entity_poly.pdbx_seq_one_letter_code
_entity_poly.pdbx_strand_id
1 'polypeptide(L)' 'MRFDVTLVFIVAAVWAVLALAYALAPWSGMIGYAWVWGFGAVLFLGLGLALRRAVKAFDDVERVR' A
#
# COMPACT_ATOMS: atom_id res chain seq x y z
N MET A 1 -2.25 -14.53 -8.76
CA MET A 1 -3.02 -14.12 -7.56
C MET A 1 -2.12 -13.75 -6.38
N ARG A 2 -1.37 -14.67 -5.75
CA ARG A 2 -0.53 -14.33 -4.57
C ARG A 2 0.59 -13.32 -4.86
N PHE A 3 1.22 -13.41 -6.02
CA PHE A 3 2.30 -12.50 -6.41
C PHE A 3 1.79 -11.05 -6.58
N ASP A 4 0.57 -10.90 -7.11
CA ASP A 4 -0.08 -9.61 -7.35
C ASP A 4 -0.38 -8.89 -6.03
N VAL A 5 -0.85 -9.62 -5.01
CA VAL A 5 -1.10 -9.07 -3.67
C VAL A 5 0.20 -8.62 -2.99
N THR A 6 1.27 -9.41 -3.12
CA THR A 6 2.60 -9.07 -2.58
C THR A 6 3.16 -7.80 -3.24
N LEU A 7 2.97 -7.64 -4.55
CA LEU A 7 3.36 -6.43 -5.29
C LEU A 7 2.71 -5.16 -4.72
N VAL A 8 1.42 -5.22 -4.37
CA VAL A 8 0.72 -4.07 -3.78
C VAL A 8 1.33 -3.64 -2.45
N PHE A 9 1.73 -4.59 -1.60
CA PHE A 9 2.42 -4.27 -0.35
C PHE A 9 3.81 -3.67 -0.58
N ILE A 10 4.55 -4.15 -1.58
CA ILE A 10 5.85 -3.58 -1.96
C ILE A 10 5.70 -2.14 -2.45
N VAL A 11 4.71 -1.87 -3.31
CA VAL A 11 4.42 -0.51 -3.79
C VAL A 11 4.07 0.41 -2.63
N ALA A 12 3.22 -0.06 -1.70
CA ALA A 12 2.85 0.71 -0.53
C ALA A 12 4.06 1.04 0.37
N ALA A 13 4.99 0.09 0.53
CA ALA A 13 6.23 0.31 1.27
C ALA A 13 7.13 1.36 0.60
N VAL A 14 7.28 1.32 -0.73
CA VAL A 14 8.03 2.34 -1.49
C VAL A 14 7.42 3.72 -1.30
N TRP A 15 6.09 3.84 -1.37
CA TRP A 15 5.39 5.10 -1.13
C TRP A 15 5.57 5.61 0.30
N ALA A 16 5.55 4.72 1.30
CA ALA A 16 5.78 5.09 2.69
C ALA A 16 7.21 5.60 2.92
N VAL A 17 8.22 4.97 2.30
CA VAL A 17 9.61 5.42 2.36
C VAL A 17 9.77 6.79 1.69
N LEU A 18 9.14 7.01 0.54
CA LEU A 18 9.14 8.32 -0.13
C LEU A 18 8.47 9.39 0.71
N ALA A 19 7.34 9.08 1.35
CA ALA A 19 6.65 9.99 2.27
C ALA A 19 7.56 10.40 3.43
N LEU A 20 8.25 9.42 4.03
CA LEU A 20 9.18 9.66 5.13
C LEU A 20 10.40 10.47 4.68
N ALA A 21 10.97 10.17 3.51
CA ALA A 21 12.08 10.92 2.94
C ALA A 21 11.70 12.39 2.68
N TYR A 22 10.51 12.65 2.15
CA TYR A 22 9.99 13.99 1.94
C TYR A 22 9.63 14.73 3.24
N ALA A 23 9.24 14.01 4.29
CA ALA A 23 8.91 14.61 5.59
C ALA A 23 10.17 14.97 6.40
N LEU A 24 11.22 14.15 6.33
CA LEU A 24 12.43 14.30 7.15
C LEU A 24 13.46 15.25 6.52
N ALA A 25 13.44 15.40 5.21
CA ALA A 25 14.42 16.24 4.56
C ALA A 25 14.02 17.73 4.69
N PRO A 26 14.97 18.65 4.90
CA PRO A 26 14.70 20.06 5.20
C PRO A 26 14.39 20.85 3.91
N TRP A 27 13.30 20.48 3.23
CA TRP A 27 12.82 21.15 2.03
C TRP A 27 11.70 22.12 2.45
N SER A 28 12.09 23.35 2.78
CA SER A 28 11.21 24.38 3.35
C SER A 28 9.93 24.69 2.54
N GLY A 29 9.83 24.24 1.28
CA GLY A 29 8.63 24.39 0.44
C GLY A 29 7.99 23.09 -0.09
N MET A 30 8.55 21.90 0.18
CA MET A 30 8.10 20.64 -0.43
C MET A 30 7.44 19.65 0.53
N ILE A 31 7.20 20.04 1.79
CA ILE A 31 6.50 19.22 2.79
C ILE A 31 5.11 18.78 2.31
N GLY A 32 4.44 19.57 1.47
CA GLY A 32 3.15 19.20 0.87
C GLY A 32 3.20 17.89 0.07
N TYR A 33 4.34 17.52 -0.52
CA TYR A 33 4.49 16.27 -1.24
C TYR A 33 4.56 15.06 -0.31
N ALA A 34 5.02 15.21 0.94
CA ALA A 34 5.01 14.13 1.92
C ALA A 34 3.59 13.59 2.16
N TRP A 35 2.58 14.47 2.12
CA TRP A 35 1.17 14.09 2.23
C TRP A 35 0.67 13.28 1.02
N VAL A 36 1.11 13.63 -0.19
CA VAL A 36 0.76 12.89 -1.42
C VAL A 36 1.30 11.47 -1.33
N TRP A 37 2.58 11.33 -1.00
CA TRP A 37 3.24 10.04 -0.83
C TRP A 37 2.66 9.25 0.35
N GLY A 38 2.34 9.91 1.47
CA GLY A 38 1.73 9.26 2.63
C GLY A 38 0.32 8.76 2.35
N PHE A 39 -0.50 9.57 1.67
CA PHE A 39 -1.86 9.19 1.30
C PHE A 39 -1.88 7.99 0.37
N GLY A 40 -1.05 7.99 -0.69
CA GLY A 40 -1.02 6.83 -1.58
C GLY A 40 -0.44 5.58 -0.93
N ALA A 41 0.51 5.70 0.02
CA ALA A 41 0.96 4.56 0.82
C ALA A 41 -0.21 3.91 1.59
N VAL A 42 -1.04 4.72 2.24
CA VAL A 42 -2.25 4.25 2.94
C VAL A 42 -3.24 3.62 1.96
N LEU A 43 -3.43 4.22 0.79
CA LEU A 43 -4.35 3.73 -0.24
C LEU A 43 -3.93 2.36 -0.79
N PHE A 44 -2.63 2.19 -1.11
CA PHE A 44 -2.10 0.90 -1.55
C PHE A 44 -2.10 -0.15 -0.44
N LEU A 45 -1.79 0.22 0.82
CA LEU A 45 -1.95 -0.70 1.95
C LEU A 45 -3.40 -1.16 2.11
N GLY A 46 -4.36 -0.24 2.03
CA GLY A 46 -5.79 -0.55 2.09
C GLY A 46 -6.21 -1.51 0.98
N LEU A 47 -5.75 -1.25 -0.26
CA LEU A 47 -6.03 -2.11 -1.41
C LEU A 47 -5.43 -3.51 -1.24
N GLY A 48 -4.19 -3.61 -0.76
CA GLY A 48 -3.54 -4.90 -0.49
C GLY A 48 -4.29 -5.70 0.58
N LEU A 49 -4.80 -5.03 1.62
CA LEU A 49 -5.61 -5.66 2.66
C LEU A 49 -6.96 -6.14 2.12
N ALA A 50 -7.62 -5.34 1.31
CA ALA A 50 -8.89 -5.68 0.66
C ALA A 50 -8.72 -6.87 -0.30
N LEU A 51 -7.67 -6.87 -1.13
CA LEU A 51 -7.35 -7.98 -2.03
C LEU A 51 -7.05 -9.26 -1.25
N ARG A 52 -6.28 -9.17 -0.15
CA ARG A 52 -6.00 -10.34 0.70
C ARG A 52 -7.28 -10.93 1.30
N ARG A 53 -8.22 -10.08 1.72
CA ARG A 53 -9.55 -10.50 2.22
C ARG A 53 -10.36 -11.17 1.12
N ALA A 54 -10.37 -10.61 -0.08
CA ALA A 54 -11.10 -11.16 -1.23
C ALA A 54 -10.55 -12.52 -1.67
N VAL A 55 -9.23 -12.66 -1.78
CA VAL A 55 -8.57 -13.95 -2.12
C VAL A 55 -8.91 -15.00 -1.07
N LYS A 56 -8.82 -14.67 0.22
CA LYS A 56 -9.17 -15.61 1.29
C LYS A 56 -10.63 -16.06 1.22
N ALA A 57 -11.56 -15.13 0.97
CA ALA A 57 -12.98 -15.45 0.85
C ALA A 57 -13.25 -16.37 -0.35
N PHE A 58 -12.59 -16.13 -1.49
CA PHE A 58 -12.67 -16.99 -2.65
C PHE A 58 -12.15 -18.41 -2.35
N ASP A 59 -10.96 -18.53 -1.76
CA ASP A 59 -10.37 -19.82 -1.40
C ASP A 59 -11.24 -20.61 -0.40
N ASP A 60 -11.86 -19.93 0.57
CA ASP A 60 -12.73 -20.56 1.56
C ASP A 60 -14.05 -21.06 0.93
N VAL A 61 -14.57 -20.40 -0.13
CA VAL A 61 -15.73 -20.88 -0.91
C VAL A 61 -15.37 -22.10 -1.76
N GLU A 62 -14.23 -22.05 -2.46
CA GLU A 62 -13.75 -23.15 -3.30
C GLU A 62 -13.53 -24.43 -2.48
N ARG A 63 -13.00 -24.32 -1.25
CA ARG A 63 -12.75 -25.48 -0.37
C ARG A 63 -14.04 -26.22 0.07
N VAL A 64 -15.20 -25.55 0.04
CA VAL A 64 -16.48 -26.11 0.50
C VAL A 64 -17.26 -26.77 -0.66
N ARG A 65 -16.87 -26.51 -1.91
CA ARG A 65 -17.52 -27.03 -3.11
C ARG A 65 -16.95 -28.37 -3.55
#